data_AF-A0A7Y3M4L9-F1
#
_entry.id   AF-A0A7Y3M4L9-F1
#
_cell.length_a   1.000
_cell.length_b   1.000
_cell.length_c   1.000
_cell.angle_alpha   90.00
_cell.angle_beta   90.00
_cell.angle_gamma   90.00
#
_symmetry.space_group_name_H-M   'P 1'
#
loop_
_entity.id
_entity.type
_entity.pdbx_description
1 polymer ?
#
loop_
_entity_poly.entity_id
_entity_poly.type
_entity_poly.pdbx_seq_one_letter_code
_entity_poly.pdbx_strand_id
1 'polypeptide(L)'
;NTIAQNINYIGNDETLTFPAQAQQFINDVLGNNTSLSPTDDDFILVNNIEERKQRLTENNLIFSSSFDYKKDKRDNIFDNDFSIFKFRVEIAGNLLQNISRISGKSKNANGNYEVFGVAFSQYVKTEVDYVKYFSQGGNNVLAFRSYFGIAIPYGNSNSIPFAESFFAGGPNDNRAWTAYNLGPGSSQTTNEFNEANLKIHLSAEQRFNMFGNLRGALFIDAGNIWNVLDNVEDDAATFGGLDSLKDIAIGSGFGLRYDFRFFVLRGDIGFKTYDPSQPEGSRWFKKYNFSNAVYNIGINYPF
;
A
#
# COMPACT_ATOMS: atom_id res chain seq x y z
N ASN A 1 13.72 8.07 24.26
CA ASN A 1 14.40 7.78 25.53
C ASN A 1 15.48 6.74 25.37
N THR A 2 15.17 5.47 25.14
CA THR A 2 16.21 4.41 25.00
C THR A 2 17.29 4.74 23.98
N ILE A 3 16.92 5.13 22.75
CA ILE A 3 17.90 5.50 21.71
C ILE A 3 18.75 6.71 22.15
N ALA A 4 18.10 7.75 22.68
CA ALA A 4 18.78 8.96 23.15
C ALA A 4 19.78 8.67 24.30
N GLN A 5 19.46 7.75 25.20
CA GLN A 5 20.36 7.29 26.26
C GLN A 5 21.52 6.47 25.69
N ASN A 6 21.23 5.52 24.78
CA ASN A 6 22.25 4.65 24.18
C ASN A 6 23.34 5.42 23.43
N ILE A 7 22.98 6.51 22.75
CA ILE A 7 23.93 7.36 22.04
C ILE A 7 24.52 8.48 22.91
N ASN A 8 24.25 8.47 24.22
CA ASN A 8 24.66 9.49 25.19
C ASN A 8 24.19 10.92 24.84
N TYR A 9 23.04 11.05 24.17
CA TYR A 9 22.40 12.34 23.92
C TYR A 9 21.79 12.94 25.19
N ILE A 10 21.34 12.08 26.11
CA ILE A 10 20.92 12.40 27.49
C ILE A 10 21.53 11.41 28.47
N GLY A 11 21.50 11.73 29.77
CA GLY A 11 21.94 10.80 30.82
C GLY A 11 21.07 9.53 30.92
N ASN A 12 21.64 8.44 31.42
CA ASN A 12 20.97 7.12 31.51
C ASN A 12 19.67 7.12 32.35
N ASP A 13 19.58 8.01 33.34
CA ASP A 13 18.40 8.16 34.21
C ASP A 13 17.50 9.33 33.77
N GLU A 14 17.87 10.05 32.71
CA GLU A 14 17.11 11.17 32.19
C GLU A 14 16.10 10.72 31.14
N THR A 15 15.05 11.52 30.93
CA THR A 15 14.06 11.29 29.89
C THR A 15 13.82 12.58 29.13
N LEU A 16 13.61 12.46 27.81
CA LEU A 16 13.21 13.58 26.98
C LEU A 16 11.78 14.00 27.38
N THR A 17 11.60 15.28 27.70
CA THR A 17 10.27 15.85 27.90
C THR A 17 9.49 15.92 26.58
N PHE A 18 8.19 15.60 26.66
CA PHE A 18 7.27 15.69 25.53
C PHE A 18 6.52 17.03 25.56
N PRO A 19 6.34 17.72 24.41
CA PRO A 19 6.82 17.36 23.08
C PRO A 19 8.19 17.93 22.72
N ALA A 20 8.69 18.95 23.45
CA ALA A 20 9.78 19.80 22.97
C ALA A 20 11.13 19.08 22.81
N GLN A 21 11.65 18.44 23.87
CA GLN A 21 12.94 17.74 23.80
C GLN A 21 12.88 16.48 22.94
N ALA A 22 11.74 15.78 22.94
CA ALA A 22 11.51 14.64 22.06
C ALA A 22 11.58 15.06 20.58
N GLN A 23 10.95 16.17 20.20
CA GLN A 23 11.01 16.67 18.84
C GLN A 23 12.41 17.15 18.46
N GLN A 24 13.11 17.83 19.37
CA GLN A 24 14.47 18.28 19.12
C GLN A 24 15.40 17.09 18.86
N PHE A 25 15.30 16.04 19.67
CA PHE A 25 16.07 14.81 19.46
C PHE A 25 15.80 14.19 18.08
N ILE A 26 14.53 14.08 17.69
CA ILE A 26 14.16 13.56 16.37
C ILE A 26 14.78 14.41 15.26
N ASN A 27 14.65 15.74 15.34
CA ASN A 27 15.23 16.66 14.36
C ASN A 27 16.76 16.55 14.29
N ASP A 28 17.43 16.36 15.43
CA ASP A 28 18.88 16.20 15.48
C ASP A 28 19.34 14.89 14.86
N VAL A 29 18.62 13.78 15.09
CA VAL A 29 18.90 12.50 14.43
C VAL A 29 18.71 12.63 12.92
N LEU A 30 17.55 13.10 12.46
CA LEU A 30 17.23 13.19 11.03
C LEU A 30 18.05 14.28 10.31
N GLY A 31 18.55 15.27 11.05
CA GLY A 31 19.47 16.30 10.57
C GLY A 31 20.94 15.88 10.51
N ASN A 32 21.27 14.61 10.84
CA ASN A 32 22.65 14.10 10.96
C ASN A 32 23.50 14.87 11.99
N ASN A 33 22.89 15.40 13.05
CA ASN A 33 23.57 16.08 14.15
C ASN A 33 23.90 15.13 15.32
N THR A 34 23.75 13.82 15.12
CA THR A 34 24.06 12.78 16.12
C THR A 34 25.05 11.78 15.55
N SER A 35 25.45 10.79 16.35
CA SER A 35 26.32 9.70 15.90
C SER A 35 25.63 8.67 15.00
N LEU A 36 24.32 8.75 14.82
CA LEU A 36 23.54 7.79 14.02
C LEU A 36 23.64 8.12 12.53
N SER A 37 23.82 7.09 11.72
CA SER A 37 23.81 7.13 10.25
C SER A 37 22.44 6.70 9.70
N PRO A 38 22.01 7.16 8.51
CA PRO A 38 20.77 6.72 7.85
C PRO A 38 20.62 5.19 7.65
N THR A 39 21.73 4.46 7.74
CA THR A 39 21.78 3.00 7.63
C THR A 39 21.55 2.27 8.96
N ASP A 40 21.59 2.99 10.08
CA ASP A 40 21.50 2.39 11.41
C ASP A 40 20.04 2.09 11.77
N ASP A 41 19.78 0.94 12.39
CA ASP A 41 18.43 0.52 12.79
C ASP A 41 17.76 1.56 13.72
N ASP A 42 18.54 2.19 14.61
CA ASP A 42 18.07 3.24 15.50
C ASP A 42 17.69 4.53 14.74
N PHE A 43 18.41 4.89 13.67
CA PHE A 43 18.04 6.02 12.81
C PHE A 43 16.72 5.72 12.10
N ILE A 44 16.61 4.54 11.50
CA ILE A 44 15.40 4.10 10.78
C ILE A 44 14.20 4.11 11.73
N LEU A 45 14.37 3.63 12.96
CA LEU A 45 13.32 3.65 13.97
C LEU A 45 12.90 5.09 14.34
N VAL A 46 13.84 6.02 14.48
CA VAL A 46 13.52 7.44 14.72
C VAL A 46 12.78 8.07 13.54
N ASN A 47 13.21 7.79 12.30
CA ASN A 47 12.52 8.22 11.09
C ASN A 47 11.07 7.72 11.06
N ASN A 48 10.86 6.44 11.34
CA ASN A 48 9.52 5.83 11.34
C ASN A 48 8.63 6.38 12.46
N ILE A 49 9.21 6.78 13.60
CA ILE A 49 8.48 7.48 14.67
C ILE A 49 8.02 8.86 14.20
N GLU A 50 8.89 9.64 13.55
CA GLU A 50 8.53 10.95 13.00
C GLU A 50 7.45 10.82 11.92
N GLU A 51 7.63 9.88 11.00
CA GLU A 51 6.67 9.58 9.92
C GLU A 51 5.28 9.26 10.50
N ARG A 52 5.20 8.34 11.47
CA ARG A 52 3.95 8.02 12.18
C ARG A 52 3.34 9.24 12.84
N LYS A 53 4.14 10.05 13.53
CA LYS A 53 3.66 11.25 14.22
C LYS A 53 3.07 12.25 13.22
N GLN A 54 3.74 12.50 12.09
CA GLN A 54 3.23 13.39 11.04
C GLN A 54 1.88 12.89 10.52
N ARG A 55 1.77 11.60 10.18
CA ARG A 55 0.51 11.00 9.71
C ARG A 55 -0.62 11.06 10.73
N LEU A 56 -0.33 10.80 12.01
CA LEU A 56 -1.34 10.80 13.08
C LEU A 56 -1.80 12.20 13.50
N THR A 57 -0.98 13.23 13.25
CA THR A 57 -1.26 14.62 13.62
C THR A 57 -1.69 15.48 12.43
N GLU A 58 -1.72 14.91 11.23
CA GLU A 58 -2.16 15.59 10.02
C GLU A 58 -3.65 15.93 10.09
N ASN A 59 -3.98 17.20 9.87
CA ASN A 59 -5.36 17.65 9.77
C ASN A 59 -5.87 17.42 8.35
N ASN A 60 -6.66 16.37 8.15
CA ASN A 60 -7.28 16.05 6.87
C ASN A 60 -8.79 16.31 6.93
N LEU A 61 -9.29 17.16 6.01
CA LEU A 61 -10.73 17.34 5.80
C LEU A 61 -11.11 16.84 4.41
N ILE A 62 -11.76 15.67 4.37
CA ILE A 62 -12.20 15.04 3.12
C ILE A 62 -13.72 15.06 3.09
N PHE A 63 -14.29 15.80 2.14
CA PHE A 63 -15.72 15.74 1.84
C PHE A 63 -15.89 15.19 0.44
N SER A 64 -16.31 13.93 0.34
CA SER A 64 -16.37 13.21 -0.92
C SER A 64 -17.74 12.66 -1.25
N SER A 65 -17.92 12.30 -2.51
CA SER A 65 -19.06 11.56 -3.03
C SER A 65 -18.52 10.44 -3.90
N SER A 66 -18.99 9.21 -3.66
CA SER A 66 -18.58 8.02 -4.40
C SER A 66 -19.74 7.36 -5.12
N PHE A 67 -19.42 6.63 -6.18
CA PHE A 67 -20.31 5.72 -6.88
C PHE A 67 -19.63 4.36 -6.99
N ASP A 68 -20.32 3.33 -6.49
CA ASP A 68 -19.85 1.96 -6.45
C ASP A 68 -20.75 1.06 -7.30
N TYR A 69 -20.17 0.41 -8.29
CA TYR A 69 -20.83 -0.57 -9.15
C TYR A 69 -20.21 -1.95 -8.95
N LYS A 70 -21.03 -2.96 -8.66
CA LYS A 70 -20.62 -4.36 -8.59
C LYS A 70 -21.51 -5.22 -9.46
N LYS A 71 -20.89 -5.97 -10.38
CA LYS A 71 -21.53 -7.02 -11.17
C LYS A 71 -20.93 -8.36 -10.80
N ASP A 72 -21.68 -9.14 -10.02
CA ASP A 72 -21.35 -10.52 -9.66
C ASP A 72 -22.16 -11.45 -10.57
N LYS A 73 -21.50 -12.24 -11.43
CA LYS A 73 -22.15 -13.18 -12.35
C LYS A 73 -22.27 -14.60 -11.79
N ARG A 74 -22.04 -14.76 -10.48
CA ARG A 74 -22.12 -16.07 -9.84
C ARG A 74 -23.57 -16.54 -9.75
N ASP A 75 -23.84 -17.74 -10.24
CA ASP A 75 -25.19 -18.29 -10.25
C ASP A 75 -25.62 -18.79 -8.86
N ASN A 76 -24.71 -19.42 -8.12
CA ASN A 76 -24.96 -19.95 -6.78
C ASN A 76 -23.66 -20.10 -5.97
N ILE A 77 -23.76 -20.51 -4.70
CA ILE A 77 -22.60 -20.64 -3.79
C ILE A 77 -21.59 -21.73 -4.19
N PHE A 78 -21.98 -22.70 -5.03
CA PHE A 78 -21.14 -23.79 -5.53
C PHE A 78 -20.56 -23.51 -6.91
N ASP A 79 -20.94 -22.39 -7.52
CA ASP A 79 -20.42 -21.95 -8.80
C ASP A 79 -18.94 -21.58 -8.66
N ASN A 80 -18.10 -22.25 -9.43
CA ASN A 80 -16.66 -22.05 -9.48
C ASN A 80 -16.20 -21.50 -10.84
N ASP A 81 -17.14 -21.10 -11.71
CA ASP A 81 -16.87 -20.51 -13.02
C ASP A 81 -17.69 -19.23 -13.21
N PHE A 82 -17.23 -18.15 -12.57
CA PHE A 82 -17.92 -16.86 -12.62
C PHE A 82 -16.92 -15.72 -12.65
N SER A 83 -17.45 -14.51 -12.85
CA SER A 83 -16.66 -13.29 -12.79
C SER A 83 -17.32 -12.27 -11.88
N ILE A 84 -16.50 -11.49 -11.16
CA ILE A 84 -16.92 -10.30 -10.43
C ILE A 84 -16.22 -9.11 -11.06
N PHE A 85 -16.99 -8.09 -11.43
CA PHE A 85 -16.48 -6.80 -11.83
C PHE A 85 -16.92 -5.76 -10.80
N LYS A 86 -15.97 -4.97 -10.29
CA LYS A 86 -16.23 -3.82 -9.43
C LYS A 86 -15.62 -2.58 -10.07
N PHE A 87 -16.36 -1.49 -10.02
CA PHE A 87 -15.93 -0.17 -10.43
C PHE A 87 -16.32 0.82 -9.33
N ARG A 88 -15.36 1.62 -8.87
CA ARG A 88 -15.62 2.71 -7.94
C ARG A 88 -15.04 4.00 -8.52
N VAL A 89 -15.79 5.08 -8.41
CA VAL A 89 -15.29 6.43 -8.66
C VAL A 89 -15.67 7.31 -7.48
N GLU A 90 -14.73 8.11 -7.02
CA GLU A 90 -14.87 9.01 -5.90
C GLU A 90 -14.35 10.40 -6.27
N ILE A 91 -15.10 11.43 -5.89
CA ILE A 91 -14.77 12.83 -6.13
C ILE A 91 -14.83 13.54 -4.80
N ALA A 92 -13.73 14.18 -4.41
CA ALA A 92 -13.58 14.86 -3.12
C ALA A 92 -13.35 16.37 -3.29
N GLY A 93 -13.87 17.17 -2.36
CA GLY A 93 -13.57 18.59 -2.25
C GLY A 93 -14.36 19.52 -3.18
N ASN A 94 -15.03 19.03 -4.24
CA ASN A 94 -15.72 19.88 -5.21
C ASN A 94 -16.86 20.69 -4.60
N LEU A 95 -17.62 20.14 -3.67
CA LEU A 95 -18.68 20.89 -3.00
C LEU A 95 -18.10 22.03 -2.15
N LEU A 96 -17.10 21.73 -1.32
CA LEU A 96 -16.43 22.71 -0.47
C LEU A 96 -15.71 23.79 -1.29
N GLN A 97 -15.13 23.40 -2.43
CA GLN A 97 -14.51 24.30 -3.38
C GLN A 97 -15.52 25.29 -3.98
N ASN A 98 -16.70 24.82 -4.37
CA ASN A 98 -17.75 25.68 -4.92
C ASN A 98 -18.35 26.60 -3.85
N ILE A 99 -18.65 26.07 -2.65
CA ILE A 99 -19.14 26.87 -1.52
C ILE A 99 -18.12 27.97 -1.17
N SER A 100 -16.85 27.62 -1.04
CA SER A 100 -15.79 28.59 -0.70
C SER A 100 -15.63 29.69 -1.73
N ARG A 101 -15.78 29.36 -3.03
CA ARG A 101 -15.77 30.35 -4.13
C ARG A 101 -16.99 31.27 -4.05
N ILE A 102 -18.20 30.72 -3.90
CA ILE A 102 -19.44 31.50 -3.87
C ILE A 102 -19.51 32.39 -2.62
N SER A 103 -19.03 31.90 -1.48
CA SER A 103 -18.97 32.65 -0.23
C SER A 103 -17.82 33.67 -0.18
N GLY A 104 -17.01 33.79 -1.24
CA GLY A 104 -15.93 34.78 -1.32
C GLY A 104 -14.81 34.58 -0.30
N LYS A 105 -14.57 33.34 0.15
CA LYS A 105 -13.49 33.07 1.11
C LYS A 105 -12.12 33.39 0.50
N SER A 106 -11.22 33.94 1.31
CA SER A 106 -9.81 34.07 0.94
C SER A 106 -9.10 32.72 1.04
N LYS A 107 -8.09 32.52 0.20
CA LYS A 107 -7.13 31.43 0.32
C LYS A 107 -6.10 31.73 1.41
N ASN A 108 -5.52 30.70 1.99
CA ASN A 108 -4.41 30.81 2.93
C ASN A 108 -3.07 31.12 2.20
N ALA A 109 -1.97 31.20 2.95
CA ALA A 109 -0.64 31.49 2.41
C ALA A 109 -0.17 30.46 1.35
N ASN A 110 -0.67 29.22 1.43
CA ASN A 110 -0.36 28.14 0.49
C ASN A 110 -1.33 28.11 -0.70
N GLY A 111 -2.22 29.10 -0.83
CA GLY A 111 -3.16 29.19 -1.95
C GLY A 111 -4.38 28.26 -1.85
N ASN A 112 -4.64 27.70 -0.66
CA ASN A 112 -5.73 26.75 -0.41
C ASN A 112 -6.89 27.40 0.34
N TYR A 113 -8.11 26.97 0.04
CA TYR A 113 -9.31 27.27 0.80
C TYR A 113 -9.38 26.41 2.06
N GLU A 114 -9.88 27.03 3.14
CA GLU A 114 -10.03 26.39 4.44
C GLU A 114 -11.50 26.39 4.90
N VAL A 115 -11.88 25.27 5.53
CA VAL A 115 -13.16 25.09 6.21
C VAL A 115 -12.84 24.65 7.63
N PHE A 116 -13.39 25.36 8.62
CA PHE A 116 -13.06 25.18 10.04
C PHE A 116 -11.56 25.27 10.37
N GLY A 117 -10.80 26.08 9.61
CA GLY A 117 -9.35 26.24 9.78
C GLY A 117 -8.50 25.10 9.22
N VAL A 118 -9.11 24.19 8.45
CA VAL A 118 -8.42 23.06 7.82
C VAL A 118 -8.55 23.17 6.29
N ALA A 119 -7.42 23.01 5.60
CA ALA A 119 -7.43 22.89 4.14
C ALA A 119 -8.06 21.55 3.75
N PHE A 120 -9.13 21.57 2.96
CA PHE A 120 -9.79 20.34 2.54
C PHE A 120 -9.08 19.71 1.34
N SER A 121 -9.13 18.38 1.28
CA SER A 121 -8.57 17.61 0.19
C SER A 121 -9.47 17.65 -1.04
N GLN A 122 -8.88 17.80 -2.22
CA GLN A 122 -9.59 17.80 -3.48
C GLN A 122 -8.89 16.87 -4.49
N TYR A 123 -9.61 15.83 -4.91
CA TYR A 123 -9.10 14.80 -5.80
C TYR A 123 -10.22 14.04 -6.51
N VAL A 124 -9.84 13.24 -7.51
CA VAL A 124 -10.68 12.21 -8.13
C VAL A 124 -9.97 10.87 -8.00
N LYS A 125 -10.67 9.85 -7.52
CA LYS A 125 -10.13 8.50 -7.31
C LYS A 125 -10.99 7.49 -8.05
N THR A 126 -10.36 6.63 -8.84
CA THR A 126 -11.02 5.61 -9.65
C THR A 126 -10.38 4.27 -9.39
N GLU A 127 -11.20 3.24 -9.18
CA GLU A 127 -10.76 1.87 -8.93
C GLU A 127 -11.54 0.88 -9.80
N VAL A 128 -10.82 -0.07 -10.37
CA VAL A 128 -11.35 -1.17 -11.17
C VAL A 128 -10.80 -2.47 -10.60
N ASP A 129 -11.67 -3.39 -10.17
CA ASP A 129 -11.32 -4.71 -9.65
C ASP A 129 -12.09 -5.77 -10.42
N TYR A 130 -11.39 -6.61 -11.16
CA TYR A 130 -11.97 -7.70 -11.93
C TYR A 130 -11.39 -9.03 -11.48
N VAL A 131 -12.27 -9.97 -11.16
CA VAL A 131 -11.90 -11.34 -10.78
C VAL A 131 -12.63 -12.30 -11.70
N LYS A 132 -11.91 -13.30 -12.22
CA LYS A 132 -12.46 -14.38 -13.03
C LYS A 132 -12.00 -15.72 -12.48
N TYR A 133 -12.96 -16.61 -12.25
CA TYR A 133 -12.70 -18.01 -11.93
C TYR A 133 -13.05 -18.86 -13.14
N PHE A 134 -12.20 -19.85 -13.41
CA PHE A 134 -12.40 -20.87 -14.41
C PHE A 134 -12.41 -22.23 -13.72
N SER A 135 -13.54 -22.94 -13.78
CA SER A 135 -13.62 -24.32 -13.30
C SER A 135 -12.98 -25.24 -14.33
N GLN A 136 -12.01 -26.04 -13.89
CA GLN A 136 -11.33 -27.03 -14.75
C GLN A 136 -11.85 -28.46 -14.48
N GLY A 137 -12.90 -28.59 -13.67
CA GLY A 137 -13.40 -29.88 -13.20
C GLY A 137 -12.54 -30.48 -12.08
N GLY A 138 -13.08 -31.49 -11.38
CA GLY A 138 -12.37 -32.19 -10.31
C GLY A 138 -11.96 -31.30 -9.11
N ASN A 139 -12.75 -30.27 -8.79
CA ASN A 139 -12.44 -29.25 -7.77
C ASN A 139 -11.17 -28.43 -8.06
N ASN A 140 -10.77 -28.32 -9.32
CA ASN A 140 -9.69 -27.46 -9.76
C ASN A 140 -10.26 -26.13 -10.28
N VAL A 141 -9.67 -25.03 -9.82
CA VAL A 141 -10.09 -23.67 -10.18
C VAL A 141 -8.86 -22.85 -10.51
N LEU A 142 -8.85 -22.24 -11.67
CA LEU A 142 -7.89 -21.19 -12.01
C LEU A 142 -8.54 -19.83 -11.77
N ALA A 143 -7.99 -19.07 -10.84
CA ALA A 143 -8.47 -17.75 -10.46
C ALA A 143 -7.53 -16.69 -11.00
N PHE A 144 -8.08 -15.65 -11.60
CA PHE A 144 -7.35 -14.45 -12.01
C PHE A 144 -7.97 -13.22 -11.38
N ARG A 145 -7.13 -12.28 -10.98
CA ARG A 145 -7.52 -10.95 -10.54
C ARG A 145 -6.69 -9.89 -11.26
N SER A 146 -7.35 -8.81 -11.65
CA SER A 146 -6.72 -7.57 -12.09
C SER A 146 -7.32 -6.40 -11.35
N TYR A 147 -6.47 -5.59 -10.74
CA TYR A 147 -6.83 -4.39 -10.01
C TYR A 147 -6.04 -3.20 -10.57
N PHE A 148 -6.75 -2.11 -10.80
CA PHE A 148 -6.19 -0.82 -11.19
C PHE A 148 -6.83 0.26 -10.33
N GLY A 149 -6.01 1.13 -9.76
CA GLY A 149 -6.47 2.27 -8.96
C GLY A 149 -5.66 3.51 -9.30
N ILE A 150 -6.31 4.66 -9.44
CA ILE A 150 -5.63 5.95 -9.64
C ILE A 150 -6.37 7.05 -8.89
N ALA A 151 -5.65 7.90 -8.18
CA ALA A 151 -6.16 9.05 -7.43
C ALA A 151 -5.39 10.31 -7.83
N ILE A 152 -6.04 11.27 -8.48
CA ILE A 152 -5.39 12.48 -9.00
C ILE A 152 -5.80 13.66 -8.12
N PRO A 153 -4.87 14.29 -7.37
CA PRO A 153 -5.15 15.53 -6.66
C PRO A 153 -5.30 16.70 -7.63
N TYR A 154 -6.15 17.67 -7.30
CA TYR A 154 -6.27 18.89 -8.10
C TYR A 154 -6.87 20.05 -7.30
N GLY A 155 -6.70 21.27 -7.81
CA GLY A 155 -7.39 22.45 -7.29
C GLY A 155 -6.87 22.85 -5.90
N ASN A 156 -7.57 22.43 -4.85
CA ASN A 156 -7.23 22.75 -3.45
C ASN A 156 -6.16 21.84 -2.84
N SER A 157 -5.63 20.88 -3.61
CA SER A 157 -4.63 19.91 -3.14
C SER A 157 -3.66 19.54 -4.27
N ASN A 158 -2.43 19.22 -3.89
CA ASN A 158 -1.37 18.72 -4.76
C ASN A 158 -0.90 17.29 -4.37
N SER A 159 -1.51 16.69 -3.35
CA SER A 159 -1.22 15.34 -2.86
C SER A 159 -2.52 14.62 -2.48
N ILE A 160 -2.45 13.29 -2.38
CA ILE A 160 -3.54 12.46 -1.85
C ILE A 160 -3.28 12.22 -0.35
N PRO A 161 -4.28 12.45 0.53
CA PRO A 161 -4.15 12.14 1.94
C PRO A 161 -3.83 10.66 2.15
N PHE A 162 -3.01 10.33 3.15
CA PHE A 162 -2.59 8.95 3.43
C PHE A 162 -3.76 7.94 3.49
N ALA A 163 -4.87 8.32 4.13
CA ALA A 163 -6.06 7.48 4.27
C ALA A 163 -6.72 7.11 2.91
N GLU A 164 -6.44 7.88 1.87
CA GLU A 164 -6.97 7.70 0.51
C GLU A 164 -5.93 7.23 -0.50
N SER A 165 -4.66 7.13 -0.11
CA SER A 165 -3.59 6.59 -0.93
C SER A 165 -3.69 5.06 -1.05
N PHE A 166 -3.06 4.51 -2.09
CA PHE A 166 -2.92 3.07 -2.26
C PHE A 166 -1.62 2.59 -1.62
N PHE A 167 -1.66 1.39 -1.04
CA PHE A 167 -0.47 0.65 -0.62
C PHE A 167 -0.40 -0.69 -1.36
N ALA A 168 0.75 -1.35 -1.32
CA ALA A 168 0.92 -2.69 -1.89
C ALA A 168 1.56 -3.68 -0.90
N GLY A 169 1.38 -4.96 -1.21
CA GLY A 169 1.85 -6.07 -0.38
C GLY A 169 0.80 -6.57 0.62
N GLY A 170 1.03 -7.77 1.14
CA GLY A 170 0.19 -8.43 2.12
C GLY A 170 -0.62 -9.61 1.56
N PRO A 171 -1.44 -10.24 2.42
CA PRO A 171 -2.01 -11.56 2.14
C PRO A 171 -3.10 -11.59 1.04
N ASN A 172 -3.70 -10.44 0.70
CA ASN A 172 -4.75 -10.28 -0.33
C ASN A 172 -4.28 -9.47 -1.55
N ASP A 173 -2.98 -9.25 -1.66
CA ASP A 173 -2.29 -8.48 -2.69
C ASP A 173 -1.03 -9.30 -3.09
N ASN A 174 0.08 -8.65 -3.42
CA ASN A 174 1.35 -9.34 -3.63
C ASN A 174 1.87 -10.00 -2.33
N ARG A 175 1.69 -11.32 -2.23
CA ARG A 175 1.98 -12.11 -1.02
C ARG A 175 3.45 -12.27 -0.67
N ALA A 176 4.35 -11.89 -1.56
CA ALA A 176 5.80 -11.93 -1.32
C ALA A 176 6.33 -10.68 -0.59
N TRP A 177 5.47 -9.70 -0.31
CA TRP A 177 5.75 -8.55 0.54
C TRP A 177 4.73 -8.50 1.67
N THR A 178 5.14 -8.00 2.83
CA THR A 178 4.19 -7.63 3.88
C THR A 178 3.44 -6.36 3.47
N ALA A 179 2.31 -6.09 4.12
CA ALA A 179 1.53 -4.87 3.84
C ALA A 179 2.42 -3.63 3.97
N TYR A 180 2.23 -2.67 3.06
CA TYR A 180 2.98 -1.41 2.96
C TYR A 180 4.46 -1.51 2.59
N ASN A 181 5.02 -2.70 2.39
CA ASN A 181 6.45 -2.86 2.11
C ASN A 181 6.79 -2.98 0.62
N LEU A 182 5.83 -2.75 -0.28
CA LEU A 182 6.04 -2.80 -1.73
C LEU A 182 5.80 -1.41 -2.36
N GLY A 183 6.78 -0.97 -3.15
CA GLY A 183 6.77 0.30 -3.87
C GLY A 183 7.15 1.50 -2.99
N PRO A 184 7.02 2.74 -3.50
CA PRO A 184 6.58 3.06 -4.87
C PRO A 184 7.66 2.83 -5.93
N GLY A 185 7.27 2.30 -7.09
CA GLY A 185 8.16 2.02 -8.21
C GLY A 185 9.40 1.20 -7.80
N SER A 186 10.58 1.68 -8.18
CA SER A 186 11.87 1.11 -7.76
C SER A 186 12.51 1.86 -6.59
N SER A 187 11.79 2.79 -5.95
CA SER A 187 12.33 3.60 -4.86
C SER A 187 12.77 2.70 -3.68
N GLN A 188 13.91 3.07 -3.08
CA GLN A 188 14.42 2.43 -1.87
C GLN A 188 14.07 3.32 -0.69
N THR A 189 13.05 2.90 0.05
CA THR A 189 12.52 3.62 1.20
C THR A 189 12.70 2.77 2.46
N THR A 190 13.07 3.43 3.56
CA THR A 190 13.13 2.86 4.90
C THR A 190 11.87 3.15 5.72
N ASN A 191 10.92 3.88 5.12
CA ASN A 191 9.63 4.20 5.73
C ASN A 191 8.85 2.93 6.06
N GLU A 192 8.03 3.01 7.09
CA GLU A 192 7.18 1.89 7.52
C GLU A 192 5.93 1.78 6.67
N PHE A 193 5.48 2.90 6.10
CA PHE A 193 4.31 2.97 5.25
C PHE A 193 4.71 3.48 3.87
N ASN A 194 4.69 2.59 2.88
CA ASN A 194 4.79 3.00 1.49
C ASN A 194 3.40 3.12 0.88
N GLU A 195 3.11 4.30 0.38
CA GLU A 195 1.88 4.64 -0.30
C GLU A 195 2.16 5.44 -1.56
N ALA A 196 1.20 5.40 -2.47
CA ALA A 196 1.21 6.21 -3.67
C ALA A 196 -0.20 6.35 -4.23
N ASN A 197 -0.38 7.14 -5.27
CA ASN A 197 -1.70 7.45 -5.82
C ASN A 197 -2.04 6.73 -7.14
N LEU A 198 -1.16 5.87 -7.65
CA LEU A 198 -1.43 4.90 -8.70
C LEU A 198 -1.13 3.48 -8.22
N LYS A 199 -1.97 2.52 -8.55
CA LYS A 199 -1.79 1.10 -8.25
C LYS A 199 -2.15 0.22 -9.43
N ILE A 200 -1.27 -0.74 -9.72
CA ILE A 200 -1.53 -1.83 -10.67
C ILE A 200 -1.23 -3.13 -9.95
N HIS A 201 -2.18 -4.07 -9.96
CA HIS A 201 -1.98 -5.40 -9.41
C HIS A 201 -2.69 -6.47 -10.23
N LEU A 202 -1.99 -7.56 -10.51
CA LEU A 202 -2.42 -8.73 -11.24
C LEU A 202 -2.10 -9.96 -10.40
N SER A 203 -3.00 -10.93 -10.35
CA SER A 203 -2.75 -12.19 -9.66
C SER A 203 -3.35 -13.35 -10.43
N ALA A 204 -2.62 -14.47 -10.48
CA ALA A 204 -3.08 -15.74 -10.99
C ALA A 204 -2.85 -16.82 -9.94
N GLU A 205 -3.88 -17.63 -9.66
CA GLU A 205 -3.82 -18.70 -8.67
C GLU A 205 -4.48 -19.98 -9.19
N GLN A 206 -3.71 -21.06 -9.27
CA GLN A 206 -4.22 -22.40 -9.53
C GLN A 206 -4.55 -23.07 -8.20
N ARG A 207 -5.84 -23.34 -7.96
CA ARG A 207 -6.37 -24.02 -6.78
C ARG A 207 -6.71 -25.46 -7.15
N PHE A 208 -6.26 -26.43 -6.35
CA PHE A 208 -6.49 -27.84 -6.62
C PHE A 208 -6.74 -28.63 -5.35
N ASN A 209 -7.48 -29.72 -5.46
CA ASN A 209 -7.70 -30.63 -4.35
C ASN A 209 -6.48 -31.53 -4.15
N MET A 210 -6.07 -31.74 -2.89
CA MET A 210 -5.00 -32.70 -2.57
C MET A 210 -5.61 -34.00 -2.05
N PHE A 211 -6.13 -33.99 -0.83
CA PHE A 211 -6.81 -35.13 -0.21
C PHE A 211 -7.82 -34.68 0.85
N GLY A 212 -8.99 -35.32 0.90
CA GLY A 212 -10.06 -34.95 1.82
C GLY A 212 -10.43 -33.47 1.71
N ASN A 213 -10.33 -32.74 2.82
CA ASN A 213 -10.60 -31.29 2.89
C ASN A 213 -9.34 -30.43 2.70
N LEU A 214 -8.17 -31.04 2.48
CA LEU A 214 -6.92 -30.33 2.23
C LEU A 214 -6.81 -29.99 0.74
N ARG A 215 -6.62 -28.70 0.45
CA ARG A 215 -6.46 -28.14 -0.88
C ARG A 215 -5.10 -27.45 -0.99
N GLY A 216 -4.54 -27.43 -2.18
CA GLY A 216 -3.32 -26.70 -2.51
C GLY A 216 -3.63 -25.48 -3.39
N ALA A 217 -2.70 -24.53 -3.42
CA ALA A 217 -2.60 -23.62 -4.55
C ALA A 217 -1.16 -23.25 -4.89
N LEU A 218 -0.98 -22.86 -6.14
CA LEU A 218 0.21 -22.21 -6.68
C LEU A 218 -0.22 -20.84 -7.19
N PHE A 219 0.61 -19.82 -6.96
CA PHE A 219 0.25 -18.46 -7.35
C PHE A 219 1.42 -17.64 -7.86
N ILE A 220 1.08 -16.64 -8.67
CA ILE A 220 1.95 -15.56 -9.10
C ILE A 220 1.17 -14.25 -8.93
N ASP A 221 1.75 -13.32 -8.19
CA ASP A 221 1.25 -11.97 -7.98
C ASP A 221 2.22 -10.98 -8.63
N ALA A 222 1.71 -10.01 -9.37
CA ALA A 222 2.49 -8.99 -10.04
C ALA A 222 1.86 -7.62 -9.80
N GLY A 223 2.57 -6.69 -9.20
CA GLY A 223 2.02 -5.37 -8.95
C GLY A 223 3.01 -4.38 -8.36
N ASN A 224 2.62 -3.11 -8.38
CA ASN A 224 3.32 -2.02 -7.71
C ASN A 224 2.38 -0.81 -7.54
N ILE A 225 2.86 0.17 -6.79
CA ILE A 225 2.27 1.50 -6.65
C ILE A 225 3.27 2.55 -7.15
N TRP A 226 2.77 3.70 -7.62
CA TRP A 226 3.60 4.83 -8.06
C TRP A 226 2.89 6.14 -7.74
N ASN A 227 3.66 7.21 -7.59
CA ASN A 227 3.13 8.57 -7.59
C ASN A 227 2.87 9.02 -9.04
N VAL A 228 1.80 9.77 -9.27
CA VAL A 228 1.41 10.24 -10.61
C VAL A 228 0.60 11.53 -10.49
N LEU A 229 0.99 12.57 -11.23
CA LEU A 229 0.27 13.86 -11.25
C LEU A 229 0.05 14.45 -9.83
N ASP A 230 1.03 14.30 -8.94
CA ASP A 230 1.03 14.85 -7.59
C ASP A 230 2.32 15.65 -7.31
N ASN A 231 2.64 15.86 -6.04
CA ASN A 231 3.77 16.67 -5.57
C ASN A 231 5.06 15.86 -5.37
N VAL A 232 5.11 14.58 -5.71
CA VAL A 232 6.33 13.77 -5.57
C VAL A 232 7.18 13.91 -6.82
N GLU A 233 8.46 14.27 -6.64
CA GLU A 233 9.41 14.51 -7.73
C GLU A 233 10.48 13.41 -7.88
N ASP A 234 10.45 12.37 -7.04
CA ASP A 234 11.37 11.23 -7.16
C ASP A 234 10.99 10.36 -8.37
N ASP A 235 11.83 10.37 -9.41
CA ASP A 235 11.68 9.57 -10.63
C ASP A 235 11.55 8.07 -10.34
N ALA A 236 12.21 7.56 -9.29
CA ALA A 236 12.15 6.13 -8.93
C ALA A 236 10.79 5.74 -8.31
N ALA A 237 10.07 6.72 -7.76
CA ALA A 237 8.76 6.57 -7.14
C ALA A 237 7.59 6.95 -8.08
N THR A 238 7.89 7.63 -9.19
CA THR A 238 6.89 8.28 -10.05
C THR A 238 6.61 7.49 -11.33
N PHE A 239 5.35 7.50 -11.77
CA PHE A 239 4.92 6.90 -13.03
C PHE A 239 5.18 7.87 -14.19
N GLY A 240 6.34 7.74 -14.83
CA GLY A 240 6.76 8.54 -15.98
C GLY A 240 6.26 8.05 -17.34
N GLY A 241 5.61 6.87 -17.40
CA GLY A 241 5.10 6.29 -18.64
C GLY A 241 5.22 4.77 -18.67
N LEU A 242 5.20 4.18 -19.87
CA LEU A 242 5.27 2.71 -20.04
C LEU A 242 6.56 2.10 -19.50
N ASP A 243 7.66 2.86 -19.47
CA ASP A 243 8.93 2.39 -18.91
C ASP A 243 8.83 2.11 -17.41
N SER A 244 7.96 2.82 -16.67
CA SER A 244 7.72 2.56 -15.24
C SER A 244 7.11 1.16 -14.98
N LEU A 245 6.53 0.52 -16.00
CA LEU A 245 6.01 -0.85 -15.88
C LEU A 245 7.13 -1.88 -15.67
N LYS A 246 8.40 -1.55 -15.98
CA LYS A 246 9.56 -2.39 -15.66
C LYS A 246 9.73 -2.59 -14.15
N ASP A 247 9.14 -1.72 -13.35
CA ASP A 247 9.21 -1.76 -11.89
C ASP A 247 8.05 -2.57 -11.29
N ILE A 248 7.22 -3.26 -12.07
CA ILE A 248 6.24 -4.20 -11.52
C ILE A 248 6.96 -5.31 -10.75
N ALA A 249 6.74 -5.39 -9.44
CA ALA A 249 7.29 -6.46 -8.62
C ALA A 249 6.54 -7.77 -8.86
N ILE A 250 7.26 -8.89 -8.84
CA ILE A 250 6.69 -10.23 -9.04
C ILE A 250 6.95 -11.07 -7.80
N GLY A 251 5.87 -11.55 -7.19
CA GLY A 251 5.88 -12.58 -6.17
C GLY A 251 5.36 -13.89 -6.72
N SER A 252 5.95 -15.02 -6.35
CA SER A 252 5.35 -16.33 -6.60
C SER A 252 5.41 -17.19 -5.36
N GLY A 253 4.54 -18.18 -5.29
CA GLY A 253 4.49 -19.02 -4.10
C GLY A 253 3.49 -20.13 -4.19
N PHE A 254 3.31 -20.77 -3.05
CA PHE A 254 2.36 -21.86 -2.89
C PHE A 254 1.67 -21.73 -1.53
N GLY A 255 0.52 -22.39 -1.41
CA GLY A 255 -0.24 -22.38 -0.17
C GLY A 255 -1.03 -23.64 0.06
N LEU A 256 -1.31 -23.88 1.34
CA LEU A 256 -2.18 -24.95 1.82
C LEU A 256 -3.46 -24.35 2.36
N ARG A 257 -4.57 -25.04 2.11
CA ARG A 257 -5.91 -24.61 2.51
C ARG A 257 -6.64 -25.77 3.15
N TYR A 258 -7.21 -25.55 4.32
CA TYR A 258 -8.07 -26.52 4.97
C TYR A 258 -9.52 -26.03 4.96
N ASP A 259 -10.39 -26.81 4.34
CA ASP A 259 -11.81 -26.49 4.20
C ASP A 259 -12.62 -27.01 5.40
N PHE A 260 -13.12 -26.09 6.24
CA PHE A 260 -13.99 -26.40 7.37
C PHE A 260 -15.49 -26.39 6.99
N ARG A 261 -15.84 -26.34 5.70
CA ARG A 261 -17.19 -26.18 5.12
C ARG A 261 -17.79 -24.78 5.28
N PHE A 262 -17.60 -24.11 6.42
CA PHE A 262 -18.13 -22.76 6.68
C PHE A 262 -17.09 -21.65 6.48
N PHE A 263 -15.80 -21.97 6.59
CA PHE A 263 -14.70 -21.12 6.13
C PHE A 263 -13.52 -21.99 5.67
N VAL A 264 -12.58 -21.36 4.96
CA VAL A 264 -11.31 -21.98 4.58
C VAL A 264 -10.18 -21.34 5.38
N LEU A 265 -9.40 -22.11 6.10
CA LEU A 265 -8.13 -21.61 6.67
C LEU A 265 -7.06 -21.71 5.59
N ARG A 266 -6.31 -20.64 5.36
CA ARG A 266 -5.19 -20.64 4.41
C ARG A 266 -3.87 -20.31 5.09
N GLY A 267 -2.83 -20.99 4.64
CA GLY A 267 -1.43 -20.66 4.86
C GLY A 267 -0.73 -20.55 3.51
N ASP A 268 -0.22 -19.36 3.17
CA ASP A 268 0.49 -19.10 1.92
C ASP A 268 1.94 -18.68 2.21
N ILE A 269 2.88 -19.16 1.41
CA ILE A 269 4.29 -18.75 1.47
C ILE A 269 4.61 -18.05 0.15
N GLY A 270 4.93 -16.75 0.23
CA GLY A 270 5.29 -15.92 -0.91
C GLY A 270 6.80 -15.66 -0.99
N PHE A 271 7.37 -15.77 -2.18
CA PHE A 271 8.78 -15.52 -2.47
C PHE A 271 8.93 -14.36 -3.46
N LYS A 272 9.92 -13.49 -3.24
CA LYS A 272 10.23 -12.36 -4.11
C LYS A 272 10.95 -12.86 -5.37
N THR A 273 10.20 -13.04 -6.45
CA THR A 273 10.69 -13.51 -7.75
C THR A 273 11.41 -12.40 -8.51
N TYR A 274 10.84 -11.20 -8.50
CA TYR A 274 11.45 -9.99 -9.04
C TYR A 274 11.20 -8.81 -8.09
N ASP A 275 12.26 -8.24 -7.55
CA ASP A 275 12.23 -7.10 -6.63
C ASP A 275 12.80 -5.83 -7.30
N PRO A 276 11.95 -4.86 -7.69
CA PRO A 276 12.36 -3.67 -8.45
C PRO A 276 13.21 -2.70 -7.62
N SER A 277 13.12 -2.76 -6.28
CA SER A 277 13.93 -1.91 -5.39
C SER A 277 15.41 -2.27 -5.42
N GLN A 278 15.76 -3.47 -5.89
CA GLN A 278 17.15 -3.92 -5.94
C GLN A 278 17.90 -3.29 -7.11
N PRO A 279 19.23 -3.11 -6.99
CA PRO A 279 20.07 -2.67 -8.09
C PRO A 279 19.89 -3.52 -9.34
N GLU A 280 20.06 -2.90 -10.51
CA GLU A 280 20.01 -3.60 -11.80
C GLU A 280 20.96 -4.82 -11.81
N GLY A 281 20.50 -5.92 -12.40
CA GLY A 281 21.20 -7.21 -12.37
C GLY A 281 20.99 -8.05 -11.10
N SER A 282 20.46 -7.48 -10.01
CA SER A 282 20.14 -8.21 -8.76
C SER A 282 18.65 -8.31 -8.44
N ARG A 283 17.77 -7.94 -9.39
CA ARG A 283 16.31 -7.91 -9.19
C ARG A 283 15.66 -9.30 -9.20
N TRP A 284 16.19 -10.24 -9.97
CA TRP A 284 15.62 -11.58 -10.13
C TRP A 284 16.15 -12.57 -9.09
N PHE A 285 15.25 -13.28 -8.42
CA PHE A 285 15.51 -14.41 -7.53
C PHE A 285 16.49 -14.18 -6.36
N LYS A 286 16.94 -12.95 -6.10
CA LYS A 286 17.98 -12.66 -5.10
C LYS A 286 17.54 -12.99 -3.67
N LYS A 287 16.26 -12.76 -3.37
CA LYS A 287 15.62 -13.04 -2.08
C LYS A 287 14.65 -14.24 -2.16
N TYR A 288 14.84 -15.12 -3.13
CA TYR A 288 13.98 -16.29 -3.34
C TYR A 288 14.45 -17.48 -2.47
N ASN A 289 14.19 -17.40 -1.17
CA ASN A 289 14.53 -18.45 -0.21
C ASN A 289 13.63 -18.36 1.04
N PHE A 290 13.61 -19.41 1.86
CA PHE A 290 12.73 -19.48 3.03
C PHE A 290 13.05 -18.48 4.15
N SER A 291 14.29 -17.94 4.22
CA SER A 291 14.63 -16.92 5.22
C SER A 291 14.13 -15.53 4.83
N ASN A 292 13.84 -15.29 3.55
CA ASN A 292 13.28 -14.04 3.04
C ASN A 292 11.82 -14.18 2.58
N ALA A 293 11.23 -15.37 2.70
CA ALA A 293 9.85 -15.62 2.33
C ALA A 293 8.89 -14.95 3.32
N VAL A 294 7.74 -14.52 2.81
CA VAL A 294 6.65 -13.97 3.63
C VAL A 294 5.62 -15.06 3.89
N TYR A 295 5.34 -15.29 5.16
CA TYR A 295 4.37 -16.27 5.64
C TYR A 295 3.06 -15.57 5.93
N ASN A 296 2.01 -15.99 5.22
CA ASN A 296 0.69 -15.39 5.32
C ASN A 296 -0.30 -16.40 5.88
N ILE A 297 -1.08 -16.00 6.88
CA ILE A 297 -2.19 -16.77 7.41
C ILE A 297 -3.47 -15.97 7.16
N GLY A 298 -4.53 -16.62 6.71
CA GLY A 298 -5.78 -15.95 6.40
C GLY A 298 -7.00 -16.86 6.53
N ILE A 299 -8.16 -16.22 6.53
CA ILE A 299 -9.47 -16.87 6.45
C ILE A 299 -10.05 -16.56 5.07
N ASN A 300 -10.64 -17.57 4.43
CA ASN A 300 -11.15 -17.54 3.07
C ASN A 300 -10.06 -17.28 2.01
N TYR A 301 -10.47 -17.23 0.75
CA TYR A 301 -9.58 -17.00 -0.39
C TYR A 301 -9.09 -15.54 -0.44
N PRO A 302 -7.89 -15.28 -1.01
CA PRO A 302 -7.30 -13.94 -1.05
C PRO A 302 -8.09 -12.95 -1.92
N PHE A 303 -8.84 -13.49 -2.88
CA PHE A 303 -9.78 -12.79 -3.73
C PHE A 303 -10.85 -13.74 -4.26
#